data_AF-A0A2S9FD86-F1
#
_entry.id   AF-A0A2S9FD86-F1
#
_cell.length_a   1.000
_cell.length_b   1.000
_cell.length_c   1.000
_cell.angle_alpha   90.00
_cell.angle_beta   90.00
_cell.angle_gamma   90.00
#
_symmetry.space_group_name_H-M   'P 1'
#
loop_
_entity.id
_entity.type
_entity.pdbx_description
1 polymer ?
#
loop_
_entity_poly.entity_id
_entity_poly.type
_entity_poly.pdbx_seq_one_letter_code
_entity_poly.pdbx_strand_id
1 'polypeptide(L)' 'RQEDLADRLLALGRKTALRMTSATKELDHASMLYDDEGLPV' A
#
# COMPACT_ATOMS: atom_id res chain seq x y z
N ARG A 1 -24.97 7.20 8.04
CA ARG A 1 -24.80 6.86 6.60
C ARG A 1 -23.37 7.11 6.10
N GLN A 2 -22.66 8.14 6.58
CA GLN A 2 -21.22 8.33 6.30
C GLN A 2 -20.31 7.54 7.27
N GLU A 3 -20.67 7.49 8.55
CA GLU A 3 -19.94 6.71 9.57
C GLU A 3 -19.84 5.21 9.21
N ASP A 4 -20.94 4.58 8.76
CA ASP A 4 -20.95 3.19 8.27
C ASP A 4 -20.00 2.97 7.08
N LEU A 5 -19.88 3.94 6.17
CA LEU A 5 -18.92 3.85 5.06
C LEU A 5 -17.48 3.94 5.56
N ALA A 6 -17.19 4.88 6.47
CA ALA A 6 -15.87 5.04 7.06
C ALA A 6 -15.44 3.75 7.80
N ASP A 7 -16.33 3.16 8.59
CA ASP A 7 -16.06 1.92 9.32
C ASP A 7 -15.79 0.74 8.39
N ARG A 8 -16.55 0.63 7.29
CA ARG A 8 -16.33 -0.39 6.26
C ARG A 8 -14.98 -0.23 5.57
N LEU A 9 -14.62 1.00 5.21
CA LEU A 9 -13.32 1.29 4.59
C LEU A 9 -12.18 0.97 5.56
N LEU A 10 -12.32 1.32 6.84
CA LEU A 10 -11.34 1.01 7.85
C LEU A 10 -11.17 -0.51 8.05
N ALA A 11 -12.28 -1.24 8.08
CA ALA A 11 -12.27 -2.69 8.20
C ALA A 11 -11.59 -3.37 6.99
N LEU A 12 -11.81 -2.85 5.78
CA LEU A 12 -11.10 -3.31 4.58
C LEU A 12 -9.61 -3.00 4.67
N GLY A 13 -9.23 -1.77 5.06
CA GLY A 13 -7.84 -1.38 5.26
C GLY A 13 -7.09 -2.30 6.23
N ARG A 14 -7.70 -2.63 7.36
CA ARG A 14 -7.14 -3.59 8.34
C ARG A 14 -6.93 -4.98 7.74
N LYS A 15 -7.91 -5.51 7.01
CA LYS A 15 -7.80 -6.83 6.35
C LYS A 15 -6.68 -6.85 5.31
N THR A 16 -6.54 -5.78 4.55
CA THR A 16 -5.48 -5.63 3.54
C THR A 16 -4.11 -5.55 4.21
N ALA A 17 -3.97 -4.72 5.25
CA ALA A 17 -2.70 -4.54 5.97
C ALA A 17 -2.18 -5.85 6.60
N LEU A 18 -3.07 -6.73 7.08
CA LEU A 18 -2.70 -8.05 7.61
C LEU A 18 -2.09 -8.99 6.55
N ARG A 19 -2.35 -8.74 5.27
CA ARG A 19 -1.83 -9.54 4.15
C ARG A 19 -0.55 -8.95 3.54
N MET A 20 -0.17 -7.74 3.93
CA MET A 20 1.05 -7.10 3.42
C MET A 20 2.28 -7.76 4.03
N THR A 21 3.26 -8.08 3.19
CA THR A 21 4.55 -8.63 3.63
C THR A 21 5.45 -7.50 4.13
N SER A 22 6.54 -7.82 4.83
CA SER A 22 7.53 -6.81 5.24
C SER A 22 8.11 -6.06 4.04
N ALA A 23 8.35 -6.76 2.92
CA ALA A 23 8.81 -6.14 1.68
C ALA A 23 7.84 -5.06 1.16
N THR A 24 6.53 -5.24 1.30
CA THR A 24 5.55 -4.22 0.89
C THR A 24 5.58 -2.97 1.79
N LYS A 25 6.07 -3.08 3.03
CA LYS A 25 6.16 -1.95 3.97
C LYS A 25 7.41 -1.11 3.76
N GLU A 26 8.45 -1.70 3.20
CA GLU A 26 9.75 -1.08 2.92
C GLU A 26 9.83 -0.54 1.49
N LEU A 27 8.77 -0.71 0.70
CA LEU A 27 8.72 -0.30 -0.70
C LEU A 27 8.80 1.23 -0.79
N ASP A 28 9.92 1.73 -1.29
CA ASP A 28 10.06 3.13 -1.65
C ASP A 28 9.33 3.37 -2.97
N HIS A 29 8.58 4.47 -3.05
CA HIS A 29 7.95 4.86 -4.31
C HIS A 29 9.01 5.09 -5.41
N ALA A 30 10.20 5.58 -5.05
CA ALA A 30 11.28 5.77 -6.02
C ALA A 30 11.73 4.45 -6.66
N SER A 31 11.75 3.34 -5.92
CA SER A 31 12.14 2.02 -6.43
C SER A 31 11.11 1.39 -7.37
N MET A 32 9.93 2.00 -7.52
CA MET A 32 8.89 1.58 -8.48
C MET A 32 8.95 2.36 -9.78
N LEU A 33 9.65 3.49 -9.80
CA LEU A 33 9.71 4.40 -10.94
C LEU A 33 10.97 4.23 -11.76
N TYR A 34 12.04 3.76 -11.14
CA TYR A 34 13.34 3.63 -11.76
C TYR A 34 13.89 2.23 -11.53
N ASP A 35 14.61 1.71 -12.52
CA ASP A 35 15.41 0.51 -12.37
C ASP A 35 16.68 0.77 -11.53
N ASP A 36 17.48 -0.26 -11.31
CA ASP A 36 18.73 -0.17 -10.53
C ASP A 36 19.78 0.76 -11.16
N GLU A 37 19.64 1.10 -12.45
CA GLU A 37 20.48 2.05 -13.17
C GLU A 37 19.92 3.49 -13.10
N GLY A 38 18.77 3.69 -12.46
CA GLY A 38 18.10 4.98 -12.32
C GLY A 38 17.30 5.41 -13.55
N LEU A 39 17.02 4.49 -14.48
CA LEU A 39 16.25 4.77 -15.69
C LEU A 39 14.77 4.47 -15.45
N PRO A 40 13.85 5.27 -16.02
CA PRO A 40 12.42 4.96 -15.95
C PRO A 40 12.12 3.58 -16.53
N VAL A 41 11.31 2.79 -15.82
CA VAL A 41 10.72 1.53 -16.32
C VAL A 41 9.61 1.77 -17.35
#